data_AF-A0A1V5R9I3-F1
#
_entry.id   AF-A0A1V5R9I3-F1
#
_cell.length_a   1.000
_cell.length_b   1.000
_cell.length_c   1.000
_cell.angle_alpha   90.00
_cell.angle_beta   90.00
_cell.angle_gamma   90.00
#
_symmetry.space_group_name_H-M   'P 1'
#
loop_
_entity.id
_entity.type
_entity.pdbx_description
1 polymer ?
#
loop_
_entity_poly.entity_id
_entity_poly.type
_entity_poly.pdbx_seq_one_letter_code
_entity_poly.pdbx_strand_id
1 'polypeptide(L)' 'MNLFKSYIYNWWQMAILKTALIAAGVAIGSYWHEFFRPYLMGVIIIWLVAAAYSLYISFKRQEIPKS' A
#
# COMPACT_ATOMS: atom_id res chain seq x y z
N MET A 1 16.89 -14.14 -16.25
CA MET A 1 16.58 -13.17 -15.17
C MET A 1 15.18 -13.45 -14.68
N ASN A 2 15.03 -14.17 -13.57
CA ASN A 2 13.73 -14.64 -13.10
C ASN A 2 13.09 -13.58 -12.20
N LEU A 3 12.13 -12.84 -12.74
CA LEU A 3 11.33 -11.81 -12.05
C LEU A 3 10.39 -12.39 -10.97
N PHE A 4 10.28 -13.72 -10.90
CA PHE A 4 9.39 -14.45 -9.99
C PHE A 4 10.12 -15.19 -8.86
N LYS A 5 11.36 -14.81 -8.54
CA LYS A 5 11.98 -15.29 -7.30
C LYS A 5 11.33 -14.58 -6.12
N SER A 6 10.79 -15.33 -5.16
CA SER A 6 10.35 -14.81 -3.87
C SER A 6 11.53 -14.14 -3.18
N TYR A 7 11.65 -12.82 -3.36
CA TYR A 7 12.55 -12.01 -2.55
C TYR A 7 11.91 -11.88 -1.17
N ILE A 8 12.52 -12.53 -0.19
CA ILE A 8 12.19 -12.31 1.21
C ILE A 8 12.76 -10.92 1.54
N TYR A 9 11.93 -9.90 1.43
CA TYR A 9 12.31 -8.56 1.86
C TYR A 9 12.67 -8.59 3.34
N ASN A 10 13.86 -8.10 3.67
CA ASN A 10 14.22 -7.85 5.05
C ASN A 10 13.28 -6.76 5.61
N TRP A 11 12.97 -6.79 6.91
CA TRP A 11 12.07 -5.85 7.59
C TRP A 11 12.39 -4.39 7.24
N TRP A 12 13.67 -4.05 7.17
CA TRP A 12 14.16 -2.73 6.75
C TRP A 12 13.84 -2.39 5.29
N GLN A 13 13.96 -3.35 4.36
CA GLN A 13 13.62 -3.13 2.95
C GLN A 13 12.11 -2.93 2.77
N MET A 14 11.28 -3.61 3.57
CA MET A 14 9.84 -3.42 3.55
C MET A 14 9.43 -2.05 4.13
N ALA A 15 10.12 -1.59 5.18
CA ALA A 15 9.92 -0.24 5.72
C ALA A 15 10.27 0.85 4.69
N ILE A 16 11.43 0.73 4.02
CA ILE A 16 11.85 1.68 2.97
C ILE A 16 10.86 1.69 1.81
N LEU A 17 10.38 0.52 1.38
CA LEU A 17 9.40 0.40 0.29
C LEU A 17 8.08 1.11 0.65
N LYS A 18 7.59 0.93 1.89
CA LYS A 18 6.38 1.61 2.38
C LYS A 18 6.55 3.12 2.35
N THR A 19 7.67 3.63 2.85
CA THR A 19 7.97 5.08 2.85
C THR A 19 8.08 5.63 1.43
N ALA A 20 8.73 4.91 0.52
CA ALA A 20 8.83 5.29 -0.89
C ALA A 20 7.46 5.36 -1.59
N LEU A 21 6.57 4.40 -1.31
CA LEU A 21 5.19 4.38 -1.82
C LEU A 21 4.38 5.59 -1.32
N ILE A 22 4.52 5.96 -0.04
CA ILE A 22 3.87 7.14 0.52
C ILE A 22 4.41 8.40 -0.17
N ALA A 23 5.73 8.54 -0.28
CA ALA A 23 6.36 9.69 -0.93
C ALA A 23 5.93 9.84 -2.40
N ALA A 24 5.87 8.73 -3.15
CA ALA A 24 5.40 8.72 -4.52
C ALA A 24 3.92 9.14 -4.63
N GLY A 25 3.06 8.63 -3.74
CA GLY A 25 1.66 9.04 -3.69
C GLY A 25 1.47 10.53 -3.39
N VAL A 26 2.25 11.09 -2.47
CA VAL A 26 2.23 12.52 -2.13
C VAL A 26 2.71 13.38 -3.30
N ALA A 27 3.79 12.97 -3.97
CA ALA A 27 4.30 13.69 -5.15
C ALA A 27 3.29 13.69 -6.30
N ILE A 28 2.67 12.55 -6.61
CA ILE A 28 1.64 12.47 -7.66
C ILE A 28 0.42 13.31 -7.27
N GLY A 29 0.00 13.24 -6.01
CA GLY A 29 -1.13 14.00 -5.47
C GLY A 29 -0.92 15.52 -5.49
N SER A 30 0.32 16.00 -5.31
CA SER A 30 0.61 17.44 -5.35
C SER A 30 0.55 18.02 -6.76
N TYR A 31 0.99 17.26 -7.78
CA TYR A 31 0.94 17.71 -9.18
C TYR A 31 -0.44 17.61 -9.83
N TRP A 32 -1.29 16.65 -9.41
CA TRP A 32 -2.62 16.43 -10.00
C TRP A 32 -3.78 16.88 -9.10
N HIS A 33 -3.51 17.78 -8.16
CA HIS A 33 -4.51 18.26 -7.19
C HIS A 33 -5.77 18.80 -7.89
N GLU A 34 -5.66 19.58 -8.96
CA GLU A 34 -6.82 20.17 -9.63
C GLU A 34 -7.76 19.11 -10.24
N PHE A 35 -7.20 18.04 -10.79
CA PHE A 35 -7.96 16.94 -11.37
C PHE A 35 -8.64 16.06 -10.31
N PHE A 36 -7.94 15.83 -9.19
CA PHE A 36 -8.46 14.99 -8.11
C PHE A 36 -9.41 15.71 -7.17
N ARG A 37 -9.45 17.04 -7.16
CA ARG A 37 -10.26 17.85 -6.26
C ARG A 37 -11.74 17.41 -6.14
N PRO A 38 -12.47 17.12 -7.24
CA PRO A 38 -13.86 16.64 -7.13
C PRO A 38 -13.98 15.16 -6.73
N TYR A 39 -12.93 14.35 -6.94
CA TYR A 39 -12.91 12.91 -6.66
C TYR A 39 -12.24 12.54 -5.34
N LEU A 40 -11.67 13.51 -4.61
CA LEU A 40 -10.94 13.32 -3.35
C LEU A 40 -11.72 12.44 -2.37
N MET A 41 -13.02 12.70 -2.21
CA MET A 41 -13.89 11.92 -1.32
C MET A 41 -13.96 10.44 -1.75
N GLY A 42 -14.08 10.18 -3.06
CA GLY A 42 -14.11 8.82 -3.61
C GLY A 42 -12.78 8.09 -3.45
N VAL A 43 -11.67 8.79 -3.69
CA VAL A 43 -10.32 8.23 -3.52
C VAL A 43 -10.04 7.89 -2.05
N ILE A 44 -10.49 8.73 -1.11
CA ILE A 44 -10.36 8.46 0.33
C ILE A 44 -11.18 7.22 0.73
N ILE A 45 -12.39 7.05 0.20
CA ILE A 45 -13.22 5.87 0.48
C ILE A 45 -12.53 4.61 -0.06
N ILE A 46 -12.03 4.63 -1.30
CA ILE A 46 -11.30 3.49 -1.88
C ILE A 46 -10.06 3.18 -1.05
N TRP A 47 -9.32 4.20 -0.62
CA TRP A 47 -8.16 4.05 0.25
C TRP A 47 -8.54 3.42 1.60
N LEU A 48 -9.63 3.87 2.24
CA LEU A 48 -10.13 3.30 3.49
C LEU A 48 -10.54 1.82 3.33
N VAL A 49 -11.24 1.46 2.25
CA VAL A 49 -11.63 0.07 1.99
C VAL A 49 -10.41 -0.81 1.74
N ALA A 50 -9.46 -0.33 0.93
CA ALA A 50 -8.22 -1.05 0.66
C ALA A 50 -7.36 -1.21 1.93
N ALA A 51 -7.26 -0.16 2.75
CA ALA A 51 -6.54 -0.20 4.02
C ALA A 51 -7.20 -1.16 5.03
N ALA A 52 -8.52 -1.09 5.18
CA ALA A 52 -9.29 -1.99 6.03
C ALA A 52 -9.13 -3.45 5.58
N TYR A 53 -9.21 -3.71 4.28
CA TYR A 53 -9.00 -5.04 3.72
C TYR A 53 -7.56 -5.54 3.93
N SER A 54 -6.57 -4.67 3.73
CA SER A 54 -5.15 -4.99 3.94
C SER A 54 -4.82 -5.30 5.40
N LEU A 55 -5.42 -4.56 6.34
CA LEU A 55 -5.33 -4.84 7.77
C LEU A 55 -6.02 -6.17 8.11
N TYR A 56 -7.26 -6.37 7.64
CA TYR A 56 -8.01 -7.59 7.87
C TYR A 56 -7.25 -8.83 7.39
N ILE A 57 -6.69 -8.82 6.18
CA ILE A 57 -5.92 -9.95 5.68
C ILE A 57 -4.59 -10.13 6.42
N SER A 58 -3.96 -9.05 6.89
CA SER A 58 -2.74 -9.12 7.69
C SER A 58 -2.99 -9.77 9.04
N PHE A 59 -4.08 -9.41 9.72
CA PHE A 59 -4.52 -10.08 10.95
C PHE A 59 -4.91 -11.53 10.69
N LYS A 60 -5.72 -11.80 9.67
CA LYS A 60 -6.10 -13.17 9.29
C LYS A 60 -4.89 -14.05 8.95
N ARG A 61 -3.83 -13.49 8.36
CA ARG A 61 -2.59 -14.21 8.05
C ARG A 61 -1.76 -14.55 9.29
N GLN A 62 -1.95 -13.85 10.41
CA GLN A 62 -1.34 -14.21 11.69
C GLN A 62 -2.08 -15.36 12.39
N GLU A 63 -3.35 -15.58 12.06
CA GLU A 63 -4.18 -16.64 12.64
C GLU A 63 -4.01 -18.02 11.96
N ILE A 64 -3.37 -18.09 10.79
CA ILE A 64 -3.06 -19.36 10.13
C ILE A 64 -1.68 -19.82 10.61
N PRO A 65 -1.57 -20.78 11.55
CA PRO A 65 -0.30 -21.41 11.84
C PRO A 65 0.21 -22.01 10.53
N LYS A 66 1.42 -21.62 10.14
CA LYS A 66 2.17 -22.34 9.10
C LYS A 66 2.47 -23.73 9.67
N SER A 67 1.58 -24.69 9.42
CA SER A 67 1.82 -26.13 9.56
C SER A 67 2.47 -26.67 8.29
#